data_AF-A0A962H9Z6-F1
#
_entry.id   AF-A0A962H9Z6-F1
#
_cell.length_a   1.000
_cell.length_b   1.000
_cell.length_c   1.000
_cell.angle_alpha   90.00
_cell.angle_beta   90.00
_cell.angle_gamma   90.00
#
_symmetry.space_group_name_H-M   'P 1'
#
loop_
_entity.id
_entity.type
_entity.pdbx_description
1 polymer ?
#
loop_
_entity_poly.entity_id
_entity_poly.type
_entity_poly.pdbx_seq_one_letter_code
_entity_poly.pdbx_strand_id
1 'polypeptide(L)' 'ELVKGIISMIRALGAEVVAEGVETLEQACMLRAYGCRFLQGYLIGKPRPEAELPELLRSTRPFA' A
#
# COMPACT_ATOMS: atom_id res chain seq x y z
N GLU A 1 4.90 4.31 -17.34
CA GLU A 1 5.62 3.15 -17.94
C GLU A 1 6.47 2.36 -16.95
N LEU A 2 7.53 2.91 -16.34
CA LEU A 2 8.45 2.12 -15.47
C LEU A 2 7.75 1.35 -14.33
N VAL A 3 6.93 2.04 -13.53
CA VAL A 3 6.23 1.44 -12.37
C VAL A 3 5.35 0.26 -12.79
N LYS A 4 4.57 0.42 -13.86
CA LYS A 4 3.73 -0.65 -14.41
C LYS A 4 4.55 -1.85 -14.88
N GLY A 5 5.69 -1.60 -15.51
CA GLY A 5 6.63 -2.64 -15.95
C GLY A 5 7.19 -3.45 -14.77
N ILE A 6 7.65 -2.78 -13.71
CA ILE A 6 8.17 -3.43 -12.50
C ILE A 6 7.08 -4.31 -11.84
N ILE A 7 5.87 -3.77 -11.67
CA ILE A 7 4.75 -4.52 -11.08
C ILE A 7 4.44 -5.77 -11.91
N SER A 8 4.41 -5.63 -13.24
CA SER A 8 4.13 -6.76 -14.15
C SER A 8 5.20 -7.84 -14.07
N MET A 9 6.47 -7.45 -14.00
CA MET A 9 7.61 -8.35 -13.85
C MET A 9 7.56 -9.13 -12.54
N ILE A 10 7.36 -8.47 -11.41
CA ILE A 10 7.34 -9.14 -10.09
C ILE A 10 6.16 -10.12 -9.99
N ARG A 11 5.00 -9.74 -10.55
CA ARG A 11 3.84 -10.63 -10.64
C ARG A 11 4.13 -11.86 -11.50
N ALA A 12 4.82 -11.71 -12.62
CA ALA A 12 5.21 -12.84 -13.47
C ALA A 12 6.17 -13.81 -12.74
N LEU A 13 6.94 -13.32 -11.77
CA LEU A 13 7.79 -14.13 -10.89
C LEU A 13 7.01 -14.81 -9.74
N GLY A 14 5.69 -14.62 -9.66
CA GLY A 14 4.86 -15.19 -8.58
C GLY A 14 5.05 -14.51 -7.23
N ALA A 15 5.64 -13.32 -7.20
CA ALA A 15 5.87 -12.54 -5.99
C ALA A 15 4.88 -11.37 -5.88
N GLU A 16 4.71 -10.86 -4.66
CA GLU A 16 3.86 -9.71 -4.37
C GLU A 16 4.69 -8.43 -4.25
N VAL A 17 4.08 -7.29 -4.60
CA VAL A 17 4.69 -5.96 -4.52
C VAL A 17 3.97 -5.14 -3.47
N VAL A 18 4.74 -4.44 -2.63
CA VAL A 18 4.26 -3.35 -1.78
C VAL A 18 4.73 -2.04 -2.39
N ALA A 19 3.81 -1.14 -2.70
CA ALA A 19 4.16 0.23 -3.07
C ALA A 19 4.21 1.09 -1.81
N GLU A 20 5.40 1.56 -1.44
CA GLU A 20 5.64 2.43 -0.29
C GLU A 20 5.63 3.92 -0.69
N GLY A 21 5.24 4.79 0.24
CA GLY A 21 5.17 6.24 0.02
C GLY A 21 3.90 6.71 -0.69
N VAL A 22 2.78 5.99 -0.55
CA VAL A 22 1.48 6.39 -1.12
C VAL A 22 0.83 7.47 -0.26
N GLU A 23 0.68 8.66 -0.82
CA GLU A 23 0.19 9.85 -0.11
C GLU A 23 -1.17 10.34 -0.65
N THR A 24 -1.51 10.05 -1.90
CA THR A 24 -2.73 10.55 -2.55
C THR A 24 -3.61 9.43 -3.12
N LEU A 25 -4.92 9.69 -3.20
CA LEU A 25 -5.88 8.77 -3.80
C LEU A 25 -5.56 8.47 -5.26
N GLU A 26 -5.07 9.45 -6.01
CA GLU A 26 -4.69 9.30 -7.42
C GLU A 26 -3.54 8.29 -7.56
N GLN A 27 -2.54 8.35 -6.68
CA GLN A 27 -1.45 7.36 -6.63
C GLN A 27 -1.99 5.97 -6.32
N ALA A 28 -2.84 5.84 -5.31
CA ALA A 28 -3.44 4.55 -4.93
C ALA A 28 -4.27 3.95 -6.06
N CYS A 29 -5.12 4.74 -6.71
CA CYS A 29 -5.93 4.32 -7.85
C CYS A 29 -5.07 3.85 -9.03
N MET A 30 -4.01 4.60 -9.36
CA MET A 30 -3.07 4.24 -10.42
C MET A 30 -2.33 2.92 -10.11
N LEU A 31 -1.82 2.77 -8.89
CA LEU A 31 -1.12 1.56 -8.44
C LEU A 31 -2.04 0.33 -8.43
N ARG A 32 -3.29 0.48 -7.97
CA ARG A 32 -4.31 -0.58 -8.04
C ARG A 32 -4.62 -0.95 -9.50
N ALA A 33 -4.75 0.03 -10.39
CA ALA A 33 -4.99 -0.22 -11.82
C ALA A 33 -3.83 -0.97 -12.49
N TYR A 34 -2.60 -0.81 -12.00
CA TYR A 34 -1.43 -1.60 -12.43
C TYR A 34 -1.37 -2.99 -11.79
N GLY A 35 -2.27 -3.31 -10.87
CA GLY A 35 -2.34 -4.59 -10.17
C GLY A 35 -1.43 -4.68 -8.95
N CYS A 36 -0.98 -3.55 -8.39
CA CYS A 36 -0.33 -3.53 -7.10
C CYS A 36 -1.38 -3.68 -5.99
N ARG A 37 -1.29 -4.77 -5.23
CA ARG A 37 -2.27 -5.16 -4.22
C ARG A 37 -2.03 -4.47 -2.87
N PHE A 38 -0.76 -4.29 -2.50
CA PHE A 38 -0.38 -3.75 -1.20
C PHE A 38 0.20 -2.36 -1.35
N LEU A 39 -0.29 -1.46 -0.51
CA LEU A 39 0.08 -0.06 -0.49
C LEU A 39 0.50 0.27 0.95
N GLN A 40 1.48 1.14 1.11
CA GLN A 40 1.89 1.72 2.38
C GLN A 40 2.17 3.21 2.18
N GLY A 41 1.65 4.05 3.06
CA GLY A 41 1.97 5.47 3.07
C GLY A 41 0.95 6.29 3.84
N TYR A 42 1.15 7.61 3.84
CA TYR A 42 0.36 8.53 4.66
C TYR A 42 -1.11 8.62 4.27
N LEU A 43 -1.45 8.22 3.05
CA LEU A 43 -2.85 8.04 2.65
C LEU A 43 -3.57 7.05 3.56
N ILE A 44 -2.88 5.96 3.92
CA ILE A 44 -3.43 4.83 4.69
C ILE A 44 -3.29 5.08 6.19
N GLY A 45 -2.11 5.53 6.60
CA GLY A 45 -1.80 5.82 7.99
C GLY A 45 -0.37 6.31 8.16
N LYS A 46 -0.20 7.29 9.05
CA LYS A 46 1.13 7.72 9.48
C LYS A 46 1.76 6.67 10.41
N PRO A 47 3.10 6.55 10.46
CA PRO A 47 3.81 5.82 11.49
C PRO A 47 3.34 6.26 12.89
N ARG A 48 3.22 5.30 13.81
CA ARG A 48 2.74 5.55 15.17
C ARG A 48 3.68 4.89 16.19
N PRO A 49 3.76 5.42 17.42
CA PRO A 49 4.42 4.75 18.53
C PRO A 49 3.85 3.35 18.80
N GLU A 50 4.69 2.45 19.31
CA GLU A 50 4.29 1.09 19.70
C GLU A 50 3.12 1.08 20.71
N ALA A 51 3.09 2.04 21.64
CA ALA A 51 2.05 2.15 22.65
C ALA A 51 0.63 2.27 22.06
N GLU A 52 0.50 2.74 20.82
CA GLU A 52 -0.78 2.88 20.12
C GLU A 52 -1.19 1.60 19.36
N LEU A 53 -0.30 0.61 19.22
CA LEU A 53 -0.57 -0.63 18.48
C LEU A 53 -1.77 -1.42 19.05
N PRO A 54 -1.94 -1.60 20.38
CA PRO A 54 -3.08 -2.33 20.90
C PRO A 54 -4.43 -1.69 20.54
N GLU A 55 -4.51 -0.37 20.52
CA GLU A 55 -5.72 0.36 20.11
C GLU A 55 -5.95 0.25 18.61
N LEU A 56 -4.88 0.36 17.81
CA LEU A 56 -4.94 0.21 16.36
C LEU A 56 -5.47 -1.17 15.94
N LEU A 57 -4.96 -2.24 16.56
CA LEU A 57 -5.37 -3.62 16.27
C LEU A 57 -6.81 -3.94 16.70
N ARG A 58 -7.34 -3.22 17.70
CA ARG A 58 -8.74 -3.34 18.13
C ARG A 58 -9.71 -2.55 17.26
N SER A 59 -9.21 -1.61 16.46
CA SER A 59 -10.07 -0.82 15.58
C SER A 59 -10.60 -1.67 14.43
N THR A 60 -11.91 -1.61 14.18
CA THR A 60 -12.57 -2.29 13.05
C THR A 60 -12.58 -1.44 11.78
N ARG A 61 -11.92 -0.28 11.80
CA ARG A 61 -11.89 0.61 10.65
C ARG A 61 -10.98 -0.03 9.59
N PRO A 62 -11.47 -0.24 8.36
CA PRO A 62 -10.58 -0.50 7.26
C PRO A 62 -9.55 0.63 7.21
N PHE A 63 -8.27 0.30 7.18
CA PHE A 63 -7.25 1.23 6.74
C PHE A 63 -7.68 1.71 5.34
N ALA A 64 -7.94 3.02 5.20
CA ALA A 64 -8.45 3.61 3.96
C ALA A 64 -7.53 3.30 2.76
#